data_AF-A0A972SCB3-F1
#
_entry.id   AF-A0A972SCB3-F1
#
_cell.length_a   1.000
_cell.length_b   1.000
_cell.length_c   1.000
_cell.angle_alpha   90.00
_cell.angle_beta   90.00
_cell.angle_gamma   90.00
#
_symmetry.space_group_name_H-M   'P 1'
#
loop_
_entity.id
_entity.type
_entity.pdbx_description
1 polymer ?
#
loop_
_entity_poly.entity_id
_entity_poly.type
_entity_poly.pdbx_seq_one_letter_code
_entity_poly.pdbx_strand_id
1 'polypeptide(L)' 'MPLTYPDTPTVLITRPAHQAGPLAALLEARGFRPVRFPTIAIRAITPNPALDAALRHLDEYAWVVLTSVNGVRIVW' A
#
# COMPACT_ATOMS: atom_id res chain seq x y z
N MET A 1 -18.84 -19.67 27.82
CA MET A 1 -19.72 -19.32 26.69
C MET A 1 -18.87 -19.39 25.42
N PRO A 2 -19.15 -20.27 24.45
CA PRO A 2 -18.35 -20.34 23.24
C PRO A 2 -18.59 -19.07 22.42
N LEU A 3 -17.53 -18.52 21.83
CA LEU A 3 -17.66 -17.47 20.83
C LEU A 3 -18.36 -18.08 19.62
N THR A 4 -19.64 -17.73 19.40
CA THR A 4 -20.34 -18.04 18.16
C THR A 4 -19.75 -17.16 17.07
N TYR A 5 -18.89 -17.72 16.22
CA TYR A 5 -18.38 -16.99 15.07
C TYR A 5 -19.48 -16.94 14.00
N PRO A 6 -19.68 -15.81 13.31
CA PRO A 6 -20.52 -15.80 12.12
C PRO A 6 -19.98 -16.80 11.10
N ASP A 7 -20.87 -17.40 10.29
CA ASP A 7 -20.52 -18.36 9.22
C ASP A 7 -19.50 -17.78 8.21
N THR A 8 -19.39 -16.46 8.14
CA THR A 8 -18.47 -15.71 7.27
C THR A 8 -17.26 -15.19 8.07
N PRO A 9 -16.03 -15.68 7.81
CA PRO A 9 -14.84 -15.20 8.50
C PRO A 9 -14.58 -13.71 8.22
N THR A 10 -14.20 -12.97 9.27
CA THR A 10 -13.88 -11.54 9.17
C THR A 10 -12.37 -11.34 8.97
N VAL A 11 -11.98 -10.45 8.06
CA VAL A 11 -10.58 -10.13 7.74
C VAL A 11 -10.32 -8.65 7.94
N LEU A 12 -9.40 -8.30 8.85
CA LEU A 12 -8.99 -6.91 9.07
C LEU A 12 -7.92 -6.50 8.05
N ILE A 13 -8.19 -5.45 7.28
CA ILE A 13 -7.24 -4.92 6.29
C ILE A 13 -6.58 -3.66 6.85
N THR A 14 -5.28 -3.75 7.12
CA THR A 14 -4.47 -2.66 7.70
C THR A 14 -3.76 -1.76 6.67
N ARG A 15 -3.94 -2.06 5.37
CA ARG A 15 -3.34 -1.31 4.26
C ARG A 15 -3.77 0.17 4.25
N PRO A 16 -2.99 1.07 3.62
CA PRO A 16 -3.40 2.45 3.44
C PRO A 16 -4.78 2.54 2.79
N ALA A 17 -5.60 3.51 3.21
CA ALA A 17 -6.99 3.64 2.81
C ALA A 17 -7.20 3.54 1.27
N HIS A 18 -6.38 4.28 0.52
CA HIS A 18 -6.44 4.33 -0.95
C HIS A 18 -5.98 3.04 -1.65
N GLN A 19 -5.37 2.09 -0.93
CA GLN A 19 -4.89 0.81 -1.47
C GLN A 19 -5.64 -0.42 -0.93
N ALA A 20 -6.56 -0.22 0.01
CA ALA A 20 -7.29 -1.32 0.66
C ALA A 20 -8.43 -1.87 -0.22
N GLY A 21 -8.95 -1.07 -1.16
CA GLY A 21 -10.12 -1.41 -1.98
C GLY A 21 -9.98 -2.70 -2.79
N PRO A 22 -8.94 -2.86 -3.62
CA PRO A 22 -8.79 -4.07 -4.44
C PRO A 22 -8.72 -5.36 -3.62
N LEU A 23 -8.02 -5.34 -2.48
CA LEU A 23 -7.95 -6.50 -1.59
C LEU A 23 -9.31 -6.80 -0.94
N ALA A 24 -10.04 -5.76 -0.51
CA ALA A 24 -11.39 -5.93 0.04
C ALA A 24 -12.33 -6.60 -0.97
N ALA A 25 -12.33 -6.15 -2.23
CA ALA A 25 -13.16 -6.74 -3.28
C ALA A 25 -12.82 -8.23 -3.53
N LEU A 26 -11.53 -8.59 -3.53
CA LEU A 26 -11.08 -9.97 -3.68
C LEU A 26 -11.49 -10.88 -2.51
N LEU A 27 -11.56 -10.33 -1.30
CA LEU A 27 -12.00 -11.02 -0.10
C LEU A 27 -13.53 -11.20 -0.09
N GLU A 28 -14.29 -10.17 -0.44
CA GLU A 28 -15.75 -10.25 -0.61
C GLU A 28 -16.13 -11.31 -1.63
N ALA A 29 -15.46 -11.33 -2.79
CA ALA A 29 -15.69 -12.33 -3.84
C ALA A 29 -15.39 -13.78 -3.41
N ARG A 30 -14.66 -13.97 -2.30
CA ARG A 30 -14.32 -15.29 -1.71
C ARG A 30 -15.16 -15.62 -0.48
N GLY A 31 -16.19 -14.84 -0.17
CA GLY A 31 -17.05 -15.08 0.99
C GLY A 31 -16.43 -14.69 2.32
N PHE A 32 -15.48 -13.74 2.31
CA PHE A 32 -14.98 -13.12 3.54
C PHE A 32 -15.68 -11.78 3.79
N ARG A 33 -15.69 -11.36 5.06
CA ARG A 33 -16.11 -10.00 5.45
C ARG A 33 -14.89 -9.12 5.72
N PRO A 34 -14.40 -8.34 4.75
CA PRO A 34 -13.29 -7.42 5.00
C PRO A 34 -13.73 -6.22 5.84
N VAL A 35 -12.93 -5.86 6.82
CA VAL A 35 -13.05 -4.61 7.58
C VAL A 35 -11.82 -3.77 7.29
N ARG A 36 -12.01 -2.61 6.66
CA ARG A 36 -10.91 -1.68 6.36
C ARG A 36 -10.56 -0.91 7.63
N PHE A 37 -9.33 -1.07 8.11
CA PHE A 37 -8.82 -0.41 9.29
C PHE A 37 -7.39 0.10 9.01
N PRO A 38 -7.23 1.18 8.24
CA PRO A 38 -5.91 1.65 7.83
C PRO A 38 -5.06 2.03 9.05
N THR A 39 -3.93 1.36 9.26
CA THR A 39 -3.00 1.68 10.36
C THR A 39 -1.77 2.44 9.89
N ILE A 40 -1.61 2.59 8.57
CA ILE A 40 -0.50 3.31 7.94
C ILE A 40 -1.00 4.27 6.87
N ALA A 41 -0.30 5.39 6.72
CA ALA A 41 -0.50 6.36 5.65
C ALA A 41 0.79 6.50 4.83
N ILE A 42 0.65 6.68 3.53
CA ILE A 42 1.78 6.95 2.63
C ILE A 42 1.79 8.44 2.34
N ARG A 43 2.92 9.10 2.63
CA ARG A 43 3.17 10.50 2.30
C ARG A 43 4.49 10.61 1.57
N ALA A 44 4.53 11.47 0.56
CA ALA A 44 5.79 11.86 -0.06
C ALA A 44 6.64 12.64 0.95
N ILE A 45 7.96 12.47 0.88
CA ILE A 45 8.89 13.39 1.52
C ILE A 45 8.91 14.64 0.64
N THR A 46 8.50 15.78 1.17
CA THR A 46 8.44 17.03 0.41
C THR A 46 8.76 18.21 1.33
N PRO A 47 9.84 18.97 1.05
CA PRO A 47 10.80 18.79 -0.04
C PRO A 47 11.71 17.56 0.15
N ASN A 48 12.20 16.97 -0.95
CA ASN A 48 13.17 15.86 -0.93
C ASN A 48 14.39 16.15 -1.85
N PRO A 49 15.25 17.11 -1.45
CA PRO A 49 16.34 17.58 -2.30
C PRO A 49 17.36 16.48 -2.65
N ALA A 50 17.51 15.45 -1.80
CA ALA A 50 18.39 14.32 -2.05
C ALA A 50 17.89 13.45 -3.22
N LEU A 51 16.58 13.16 -3.25
CA LEU A 51 15.98 12.47 -4.39
C LEU A 51 16.07 13.34 -5.66
N ASP A 52 15.75 14.64 -5.55
CA ASP A 52 15.81 15.55 -6.69
C ASP A 52 17.23 15.62 -7.28
N ALA A 53 18.26 15.63 -6.43
CA ALA A 53 19.65 15.58 -6.88
C ALA A 53 19.98 14.24 -7.55
N ALA A 54 19.64 13.11 -6.93
CA ALA A 54 19.88 11.80 -7.52
C ALA A 54 19.20 11.64 -8.89
N LEU A 55 17.97 12.15 -9.05
CA LEU A 55 17.22 12.13 -10.31
C LEU A 55 17.86 13.00 -11.41
N ARG A 56 18.55 14.09 -11.04
CA ARG A 56 19.28 14.93 -12.01
C ARG A 56 20.58 14.30 -12.52
N HIS A 57 21.12 13.33 -11.80
CA HIS A 57 22.40 12.66 -12.07
C HIS A 57 22.20 11.16 -12.36
N LEU A 58 21.07 10.78 -12.96
CA LEU A 58 20.73 9.36 -13.20
C LEU A 58 21.74 8.65 -14.10
N ASP A 59 22.41 9.38 -14.99
CA ASP A 59 23.46 8.89 -15.88
C ASP A 59 24.73 8.40 -15.14
N GLU A 60 24.92 8.80 -13.88
CA GLU A 60 26.00 8.33 -13.03
C GLU A 60 25.73 6.93 -12.42
N TYR A 61 24.47 6.48 -12.44
CA TYR A 61 24.06 5.19 -11.89
C TYR A 61 23.89 4.15 -12.99
N ALA A 62 24.47 2.96 -12.78
CA ALA A 62 24.30 1.86 -13.72
C ALA A 62 22.85 1.29 -13.71
N TRP A 63 22.14 1.38 -12.57
CA TRP A 63 20.82 0.77 -12.35
C TRP A 63 19.94 1.67 -11.48
N VAL A 64 18.63 1.64 -11.76
CA VAL A 64 17.57 2.21 -10.89
C VAL A 64 16.65 1.08 -10.45
N VAL A 65 16.36 1.00 -9.15
CA VAL A 65 15.49 -0.04 -8.58
C VAL A 65 14.28 0.60 -7.90
N LEU A 66 13.08 0.22 -8.33
CA LEU A 66 11.81 0.65 -7.74
C LEU A 66 11.17 -0.53 -7.02
N THR A 67 11.01 -0.41 -5.71
CA THR A 67 10.55 -1.52 -4.85
C THR A 67 9.06 -1.47 -4.53
N SER A 68 8.36 -0.40 -4.90
CA SER A 68 6.92 -0.27 -4.68
C SER A 68 6.28 0.69 -5.67
N VAL A 69 4.97 0.49 -5.90
CA VAL A 69 4.12 1.41 -6.67
C VAL A 69 4.11 2.84 -6.11
N ASN A 70 4.39 2.99 -4.81
CA ASN A 70 4.50 4.31 -4.19
C ASN A 70 5.76 5.04 -4.67
N GLY A 71 6.89 4.35 -4.75
CA GLY A 71 8.14 4.92 -5.27
C GLY A 71 8.04 5.26 -6.74
N VAL A 72 7.42 4.40 -7.55
CA VAL A 72 7.15 4.66 -8.98
C VAL A 72 6.41 5.97 -9.15
N ARG A 73 5.28 6.17 -8.42
CA ARG A 73 4.44 7.38 -8.50
C ARG A 73 5.12 8.68 -8.09
N ILE A 74 6.25 8.62 -7.39
CA ILE A 74 7.02 9.82 -7.02
C ILE A 74 8.03 10.17 -8.11
N VAL A 75 8.49 9.19 -8.88
CA VAL A 75 9.55 9.34 -9.89
C VAL A 75 8.99 9.48 -11.32
N TRP A 76 7.81 8.89 -11.62
CA TRP A 76 7.08 8.97 -12.90
C TRP A 76 5.76 9.73 -12.72
#